data_AF-A0A142XZQ1-F1
#
_entry.id   AF-A0A142XZQ1-F1
#
_cell.length_a   1.000
_cell.length_b   1.000
_cell.length_c   1.000
_cell.angle_alpha   90.00
_cell.angle_beta   90.00
_cell.angle_gamma   90.00
#
_symmetry.space_group_name_H-M   'P 1'
#
loop_
_entity.id
_entity.type
_entity.pdbx_description
1 polymer ?
#
loop_
_entity_poly.entity_id
_entity_poly.type
_entity_poly.pdbx_seq_one_letter_code
_entity_poly.pdbx_strand_id
1 'polypeptide(L)'
;MDSRIVRWGGRLRPADPEFEWMVHALGRAQASGHVGIRITRENNKDSAAFFFHDEDVDPGLAEEMKEVRRTLRLDPKKQEFRVAFGATAANDNEITILSRSIVRILSELSTHVVVPGEHLKCGIAPDLGDVIDVSEPPFHVCSSCEEPDDPFVSVFYEGYWFWVEKSDFRSKRTIAYLLALLALSDTGSKDGLPVITIQAN
;
A
#
# COMPACT_ATOMS: atom_id res chain seq x y z
N MET A 1 -39.37 -15.37 -1.58
CA MET A 1 -38.57 -15.19 -0.36
C MET A 1 -37.25 -14.58 -0.78
N ASP A 2 -37.12 -13.29 -0.49
CA ASP A 2 -36.05 -12.39 -0.94
C ASP A 2 -34.88 -12.49 0.05
N SER A 3 -33.83 -13.21 -0.32
CA SER A 3 -32.58 -13.29 0.43
C SER A 3 -31.64 -12.17 -0.03
N ARG A 4 -31.74 -11.03 0.65
CA ARG A 4 -30.78 -9.92 0.58
C ARG A 4 -29.41 -10.42 1.06
N ILE A 5 -28.56 -10.79 0.12
CA ILE A 5 -27.12 -10.99 0.36
C ILE A 5 -26.54 -9.62 0.67
N VAL A 6 -26.24 -9.37 1.94
CA VAL A 6 -25.46 -8.21 2.36
C VAL A 6 -24.04 -8.43 1.88
N ARG A 7 -23.67 -7.75 0.79
CA ARG A 7 -22.31 -7.73 0.24
C ARG A 7 -21.38 -6.97 1.19
N TRP A 8 -20.79 -7.67 2.15
CA TRP A 8 -19.64 -7.16 2.92
C TRP A 8 -18.38 -7.40 2.09
N GLY A 9 -18.02 -6.38 1.32
CA GLY A 9 -16.86 -6.37 0.46
C GLY A 9 -16.99 -5.14 -0.41
N GLY A 10 -16.20 -4.10 -0.12
CA GLY A 10 -16.15 -2.94 -1.00
C GLY A 10 -15.91 -3.43 -2.41
N ARG A 11 -16.74 -3.01 -3.37
CA ARG A 11 -16.50 -3.27 -4.80
C ARG A 11 -15.01 -3.00 -5.07
N LEU A 12 -14.28 -4.01 -5.54
CA LEU A 12 -12.98 -3.84 -6.17
C LEU A 12 -13.20 -2.82 -7.29
N ARG A 13 -12.90 -1.55 -6.99
CA ARG A 13 -12.99 -0.48 -7.97
C ARG A 13 -11.69 -0.58 -8.76
N PRO A 14 -11.74 -0.80 -10.08
CA PRO A 14 -10.53 -0.75 -10.89
C PRO A 14 -9.82 0.58 -10.63
N ALA A 15 -8.49 0.55 -10.62
CA ALA A 15 -7.72 1.77 -10.42
C ALA A 15 -8.11 2.81 -11.48
N ASP A 16 -8.12 4.06 -11.07
CA ASP A 16 -8.36 5.16 -12.00
C ASP A 16 -7.21 5.19 -13.02
N PRO A 17 -7.47 5.11 -14.35
CA PRO A 17 -6.40 5.12 -15.35
C PRO A 17 -5.49 6.33 -15.24
N GLU A 18 -6.03 7.49 -14.82
CA GLU A 18 -5.22 8.71 -14.61
C GLU A 18 -4.27 8.52 -13.40
N PHE A 19 -4.72 7.81 -12.37
CA PHE A 19 -3.89 7.48 -11.21
C PHE A 19 -2.77 6.50 -11.57
N GLU A 20 -3.07 5.45 -12.35
CA GLU A 20 -2.05 4.49 -12.80
C GLU A 20 -0.94 5.20 -13.60
N TRP A 21 -1.34 5.98 -14.60
CA TRP A 21 -0.41 6.78 -15.39
C TRP A 21 0.46 7.70 -14.51
N MET A 22 -0.17 8.43 -13.57
CA MET A 22 0.54 9.36 -12.68
C MET A 22 1.57 8.64 -11.81
N VAL A 23 1.23 7.48 -11.24
CA VAL A 23 2.17 6.68 -10.42
C VAL A 23 3.33 6.17 -11.26
N HIS A 24 3.08 5.75 -12.51
CA HIS A 24 4.16 5.35 -13.43
C HIS A 24 5.07 6.52 -13.81
N ALA A 25 4.51 7.70 -14.09
CA ALA A 25 5.28 8.91 -14.39
C ALA A 25 6.15 9.34 -13.19
N LEU A 26 5.56 9.40 -11.99
CA LEU A 26 6.27 9.69 -10.75
C LEU A 26 7.36 8.66 -10.44
N GLY A 27 7.10 7.37 -10.67
CA GLY A 27 8.09 6.31 -10.46
C GLY A 27 9.29 6.45 -11.40
N ARG A 28 9.07 6.80 -12.67
CA ARG A 28 10.16 7.09 -13.61
C ARG A 28 10.95 8.33 -13.19
N ALA A 29 10.27 9.41 -12.83
CA ALA A 29 10.92 10.63 -12.37
C ALA A 29 11.73 10.42 -11.08
N GLN A 30 11.25 9.55 -10.18
CA GLN A 30 11.96 9.21 -8.96
C GLN A 30 13.22 8.38 -9.27
N ALA A 31 13.12 7.42 -10.19
CA ALA A 31 14.26 6.60 -10.61
C ALA A 31 15.38 7.42 -11.29
N SER A 32 15.03 8.54 -11.92
CA SER A 32 15.98 9.51 -12.49
C SER A 32 16.37 10.65 -11.54
N GLY A 33 15.81 10.70 -10.33
CA GLY A 33 16.14 11.72 -9.32
C GLY A 33 15.48 13.09 -9.52
N HIS A 34 14.55 13.22 -10.47
CA HIS A 34 13.85 14.48 -10.74
C HIS A 34 12.66 14.73 -9.82
N VAL A 35 12.25 13.74 -9.03
CA VAL A 35 11.32 13.94 -7.92
C VAL A 35 11.76 13.17 -6.69
N GLY A 36 11.32 13.62 -5.52
CA GLY A 36 11.56 12.90 -4.28
C GLY A 36 10.86 13.52 -3.09
N ILE A 37 11.07 12.89 -1.93
CA ILE A 37 10.60 13.41 -0.65
C ILE A 37 11.81 13.82 0.16
N ARG A 38 11.81 15.06 0.63
CA ARG A 38 12.77 15.58 1.60
C ARG A 38 12.09 15.65 2.96
N ILE A 39 12.76 15.11 3.98
CA ILE A 39 12.32 15.24 5.36
C ILE A 39 13.24 16.26 6.03
N THR A 40 12.64 17.34 6.55
CA THR A 40 13.35 18.37 7.30
C THR A 40 12.83 18.37 8.73
N ARG A 41 13.76 18.40 9.70
CA ARG A 41 13.45 18.53 11.11
C ARG A 41 13.65 19.98 11.55
N GLU A 42 12.56 20.65 11.90
CA GLU A 42 12.57 22.00 12.47
C GLU A 42 11.83 22.00 13.81
N ASN A 43 12.41 22.61 14.84
CA ASN A 43 11.79 22.74 16.17
C ASN A 43 11.21 21.43 16.74
N ASN A 44 11.96 20.34 16.59
CA ASN A 44 11.55 18.98 17.03
C ASN A 44 10.26 18.45 16.36
N LYS A 45 9.91 18.99 15.19
CA LYS A 45 8.84 18.49 14.33
C LYS A 45 9.43 18.06 13.00
N ASP A 46 9.11 16.83 12.60
CA ASP A 46 9.46 16.33 11.28
C ASP A 46 8.43 16.86 10.28
N SER A 47 8.93 17.43 9.17
CA SER A 47 8.13 17.93 8.06
C SER A 47 8.60 17.25 6.78
N ALA A 48 7.67 16.82 5.95
CA ALA A 48 7.97 16.24 4.65
C ALA A 48 7.59 17.23 3.55
N ALA A 49 8.48 17.38 2.57
CA ALA A 49 8.23 18.13 1.36
C ALA A 49 8.47 17.23 0.15
N PHE A 50 7.55 17.26 -0.80
CA PHE A 50 7.74 16.65 -2.10
C PHE A 50 8.40 17.69 -2.99
N PHE A 51 9.51 17.31 -3.65
CA PHE A 51 10.20 18.20 -4.55
C PHE A 51 10.15 17.68 -5.98
N PHE A 52 10.21 18.63 -6.90
CA PHE A 52 10.50 18.44 -8.30
C PHE A 52 11.83 19.13 -8.61
N HIS A 53 12.57 18.57 -9.54
CA HIS A 53 13.82 19.12 -10.03
C HIS A 53 13.74 19.16 -11.56
N ASP A 54 13.53 20.38 -12.07
CA ASP A 54 13.29 20.63 -13.49
C ASP A 54 14.58 20.84 -14.31
N GLU A 55 15.76 20.83 -13.67
CA GLU A 55 17.05 20.95 -14.37
C GLU A 55 17.49 19.60 -14.97
N ASP A 56 18.11 19.66 -16.14
CA ASP A 56 18.62 18.50 -16.88
C ASP A 56 17.61 17.35 -17.11
N VAL A 57 16.31 17.68 -17.17
CA VAL A 57 15.22 16.72 -17.42
C VAL A 57 15.07 16.46 -18.92
N ASP A 58 14.90 15.18 -19.28
CA ASP A 58 14.50 14.80 -20.64
C ASP A 58 13.19 15.48 -21.05
N PRO A 59 13.05 16.02 -22.28
CA PRO A 59 11.85 16.75 -22.69
C PRO A 59 10.55 15.96 -22.54
N GLY A 60 10.56 14.64 -22.74
CA GLY A 60 9.37 13.80 -22.53
C GLY A 60 8.98 13.72 -21.07
N LEU A 61 9.96 13.50 -20.18
CA LEU A 61 9.73 13.49 -18.74
C LEU A 61 9.30 14.87 -18.20
N ALA A 62 9.81 15.96 -18.78
CA ALA A 62 9.42 17.32 -18.41
C ALA A 62 7.94 17.59 -18.70
N GLU A 63 7.42 17.15 -19.84
CA GLU A 63 5.99 17.25 -20.16
C GLU A 63 5.14 16.38 -19.23
N GLU A 64 5.60 15.17 -18.90
CA GLU A 64 4.93 14.32 -17.91
C GLU A 64 4.86 15.00 -16.53
N MET A 65 5.93 15.65 -16.08
CA MET A 65 5.94 16.35 -14.79
C MET A 65 5.02 17.57 -14.79
N LYS A 66 4.89 18.29 -15.91
CA LYS A 66 3.88 19.35 -16.06
C LYS A 66 2.46 18.78 -15.90
N GLU A 67 2.20 17.65 -16.52
CA GLU A 67 0.89 17.01 -16.47
C GLU A 67 0.58 16.45 -15.07
N VAL A 68 1.57 15.85 -14.38
CA VAL A 68 1.43 15.44 -12.98
C VAL A 68 1.08 16.63 -12.08
N ARG A 69 1.78 17.76 -12.22
CA ARG A 69 1.48 18.99 -11.47
C ARG A 69 0.05 19.48 -11.77
N ARG A 70 -0.39 19.41 -13.03
CA ARG A 70 -1.75 19.80 -13.46
C ARG A 70 -2.81 18.90 -12.82
N THR A 71 -2.64 17.58 -12.85
CA THR A 71 -3.56 16.60 -12.24
C THR A 71 -3.65 16.81 -10.73
N LEU A 72 -2.53 17.07 -10.06
CA LEU A 72 -2.48 17.37 -8.63
C LEU A 72 -2.89 18.81 -8.27
N ARG A 73 -3.17 19.67 -9.26
CA ARG A 73 -3.53 21.09 -9.09
C ARG A 73 -2.48 21.90 -8.31
N LEU A 74 -1.21 21.64 -8.60
CA LEU A 74 -0.06 22.29 -7.98
C LEU A 74 0.34 23.56 -8.74
N ASP A 75 0.92 24.54 -8.03
CA ASP A 75 1.53 25.71 -8.66
C ASP A 75 2.68 25.29 -9.59
N PRO A 76 2.60 25.54 -10.91
CA PRO A 76 3.62 25.08 -11.86
C PRO A 76 4.98 25.76 -11.69
N LYS A 77 5.06 26.86 -10.93
CA LYS A 77 6.31 27.61 -10.72
C LYS A 77 7.10 27.15 -9.50
N LYS A 78 6.51 26.33 -8.63
CA LYS A 78 7.15 25.88 -7.40
C LYS A 78 7.84 24.55 -7.58
N GLN A 79 8.98 24.40 -6.90
CA GLN A 79 9.74 23.15 -6.91
C GLN A 79 9.53 22.31 -5.66
N GLU A 80 8.93 22.88 -4.61
CA GLU A 80 8.73 22.18 -3.34
C GLU A 80 7.29 22.39 -2.86
N PHE A 81 6.67 21.29 -2.43
CA PHE A 81 5.30 21.24 -1.95
C PHE A 81 5.27 20.53 -0.61
N ARG A 82 4.58 21.12 0.38
CA ARG A 82 4.44 20.50 1.69
C ARG A 82 3.63 19.22 1.56
N VAL A 83 4.09 18.13 2.16
CA VAL A 83 3.28 16.91 2.28
C VAL A 83 2.45 16.99 3.55
N ALA A 84 1.14 16.85 3.40
CA ALA A 84 0.16 16.92 4.48
C ALA A 84 -0.65 15.63 4.57
N PHE A 85 -1.15 15.31 5.76
CA PHE A 85 -2.12 14.22 5.93
C PHE A 85 -3.55 14.78 5.93
N GLY A 86 -4.42 14.17 5.13
CA GLY A 86 -5.81 14.61 5.00
C GLY A 86 -6.51 13.99 3.80
N ALA A 87 -7.80 14.31 3.62
CA ALA A 87 -8.58 13.83 2.48
C ALA A 87 -8.56 14.79 1.28
N THR A 88 -8.29 16.08 1.52
CA THR A 88 -8.33 17.15 0.50
C THR A 88 -7.23 18.15 0.76
N ALA A 89 -6.53 18.59 -0.29
CA ALA A 89 -5.60 19.70 -0.21
C ALA A 89 -6.32 21.01 0.09
N ALA A 90 -5.75 21.84 0.95
CA ALA A 90 -6.25 23.16 1.29
C ALA A 90 -5.88 24.23 0.25
N ASN A 91 -4.80 24.03 -0.51
CA ASN A 91 -4.29 24.95 -1.52
C ASN A 91 -3.36 24.24 -2.53
N ASP A 92 -2.85 25.01 -3.50
CA ASP A 92 -1.97 24.58 -4.59
C ASP A 92 -0.49 24.39 -4.19
N ASN A 93 -0.17 24.54 -2.90
CA ASN A 93 1.19 24.48 -2.36
C ASN A 93 1.44 23.28 -1.46
N GLU A 94 0.51 22.33 -1.45
CA GLU A 94 0.63 21.11 -0.68
C GLU A 94 0.11 19.89 -1.44
N ILE A 95 0.73 18.74 -1.15
CA ILE A 95 0.25 17.44 -1.56
C ILE A 95 -0.33 16.78 -0.33
N THR A 96 -1.64 16.55 -0.35
CA THR A 96 -2.35 15.89 0.75
C THR A 96 -2.49 14.40 0.48
N ILE A 97 -1.98 13.59 1.41
CA ILE A 97 -1.99 12.13 1.32
C ILE A 97 -2.92 11.57 2.39
N LEU A 98 -3.82 10.69 1.96
CA LEU A 98 -4.58 9.84 2.87
C LEU A 98 -3.95 8.45 2.88
N SER A 99 -3.22 8.11 3.94
CA SER A 99 -2.72 6.75 4.12
C SER A 99 -3.89 5.79 4.32
N ARG A 100 -3.89 4.68 3.58
CA ARG A 100 -4.86 3.60 3.81
C ARG A 100 -4.55 2.94 5.16
N SER A 101 -5.59 2.50 5.86
CA SER A 101 -5.43 1.63 7.04
C SER A 101 -4.75 0.32 6.64
N ILE A 102 -3.83 -0.17 7.47
CA ILE A 102 -3.19 -1.49 7.29
C ILE A 102 -4.25 -2.59 7.21
N VAL A 103 -5.32 -2.49 8.02
CA VAL A 103 -6.45 -3.44 7.95
C VAL A 103 -7.05 -3.48 6.56
N ARG A 104 -7.18 -2.32 5.89
CA ARG A 104 -7.71 -2.26 4.52
C ARG A 104 -6.74 -2.86 3.50
N ILE A 105 -5.43 -2.70 3.70
CA ILE A 105 -4.41 -3.35 2.86
C ILE A 105 -4.51 -4.88 3.02
N LEU A 106 -4.61 -5.37 4.26
CA LEU A 106 -4.79 -6.79 4.55
C LEU A 106 -6.08 -7.35 3.94
N SER A 107 -7.20 -6.61 4.04
CA SER A 107 -8.45 -7.00 3.39
C SER A 107 -8.31 -7.09 1.87
N GLU A 108 -7.60 -6.16 1.24
CA GLU A 108 -7.34 -6.21 -0.21
C GLU A 108 -6.48 -7.44 -0.57
N LEU A 109 -5.37 -7.66 0.14
CA LEU A 109 -4.48 -8.79 -0.10
C LEU A 109 -5.17 -10.15 0.10
N SER A 110 -6.11 -10.25 1.05
CA SER A 110 -6.87 -11.49 1.25
C SER A 110 -7.69 -11.92 0.04
N THR A 111 -8.04 -10.99 -0.87
CA THR A 111 -8.77 -11.32 -2.10
C THR A 111 -7.95 -12.12 -3.11
N HIS A 112 -6.62 -12.16 -2.93
CA HIS A 112 -5.71 -12.92 -3.78
C HIS A 112 -5.31 -14.29 -3.21
N VAL A 113 -5.97 -14.72 -2.13
CA VAL A 113 -5.81 -16.07 -1.58
C VAL A 113 -6.72 -17.03 -2.35
N VAL A 114 -6.14 -18.11 -2.86
CA VAL A 114 -6.91 -19.21 -3.44
C VAL A 114 -7.60 -19.94 -2.29
N VAL A 115 -8.89 -19.72 -2.12
CA VAL A 115 -9.68 -20.31 -1.04
C VAL A 115 -10.05 -21.75 -1.41
N PRO A 116 -9.83 -22.75 -0.53
CA PRO A 116 -10.32 -24.11 -0.75
C PRO A 116 -11.84 -24.14 -0.97
N GLY A 117 -12.29 -24.94 -1.93
CA GLY A 117 -13.73 -25.04 -2.24
C GLY A 117 -14.58 -25.50 -1.04
N GLU A 118 -14.02 -26.25 -0.11
CA GLU A 118 -14.68 -26.63 1.15
C GLU A 118 -14.91 -25.44 2.08
N HIS A 119 -13.92 -24.55 2.21
CA HIS A 119 -14.05 -23.33 2.99
C HIS A 119 -15.14 -22.40 2.45
N LEU A 120 -15.31 -22.33 1.13
CA LEU A 120 -16.41 -21.60 0.50
C LEU A 120 -17.77 -22.24 0.80
N LYS A 121 -17.90 -23.56 0.66
CA LYS A 121 -19.15 -24.29 0.92
C LYS A 121 -19.59 -24.20 2.38
N CYS A 122 -18.64 -24.24 3.31
CA CYS A 122 -18.90 -24.16 4.75
C CYS A 122 -19.06 -22.73 5.27
N GLY A 123 -18.89 -21.70 4.43
CA GLY A 123 -19.02 -20.30 4.82
C GLY A 123 -17.87 -19.77 5.69
N ILE A 124 -16.71 -20.43 5.66
CA ILE A 124 -15.49 -20.02 6.36
C ILE A 124 -14.91 -18.76 5.71
N ALA A 125 -15.04 -18.64 4.39
CA ALA A 125 -14.62 -17.49 3.61
C ALA A 125 -15.74 -17.06 2.64
N PRO A 126 -15.85 -15.74 2.34
CA PRO A 126 -16.82 -15.25 1.37
C PRO A 126 -16.43 -15.65 -0.05
N ASP A 127 -17.41 -15.99 -0.88
CA ASP A 127 -17.22 -16.10 -2.32
C ASP A 127 -17.12 -14.69 -2.94
N LEU A 128 -15.92 -14.34 -3.36
CA LEU A 128 -15.61 -13.04 -3.98
C LEU A 128 -15.80 -13.07 -5.51
N GLY A 129 -16.14 -14.22 -6.09
CA GLY A 129 -16.13 -14.47 -7.53
C GLY A 129 -14.70 -14.54 -8.11
N ASP A 130 -14.61 -14.73 -9.43
CA ASP A 130 -13.32 -14.67 -10.11
C ASP A 130 -12.71 -13.28 -9.96
N VAL A 131 -11.47 -13.22 -9.48
CA VAL A 131 -10.68 -11.98 -9.47
C VAL A 131 -10.65 -11.47 -10.91
N ILE A 132 -11.18 -10.26 -11.12
CA ILE A 132 -11.15 -9.58 -12.43
C ILE A 132 -9.72 -9.70 -12.95
N ASP A 133 -9.57 -10.13 -14.20
CA ASP A 133 -8.31 -10.34 -14.92
C ASP A 133 -7.45 -9.07 -14.93
N VAL A 134 -6.78 -8.82 -13.80
CA VAL A 134 -5.56 -8.03 -13.73
C VAL A 134 -4.46 -8.99 -14.08
N SER A 135 -3.90 -8.82 -15.27
CA SER A 135 -2.68 -9.47 -15.77
C SER A 135 -1.67 -9.62 -14.61
N GLU A 136 -1.70 -10.79 -13.98
CA GLU A 136 -0.95 -11.23 -12.80
C GLU A 136 -1.11 -10.37 -11.52
N PRO A 137 -1.82 -10.86 -10.48
CA PRO A 137 -1.98 -10.12 -9.23
C PRO A 137 -0.62 -9.89 -8.53
N PRO A 138 -0.43 -8.77 -7.81
CA PRO A 138 0.83 -8.44 -7.13
C PRO A 138 1.12 -9.35 -5.92
N PHE A 139 0.17 -10.21 -5.56
CA PHE A 139 0.22 -11.14 -4.44
C PHE A 139 -0.59 -12.38 -4.83
N HIS A 140 -0.09 -13.57 -4.53
CA HIS A 140 -0.77 -14.84 -4.78
C HIS A 140 -0.46 -15.83 -3.66
N VAL A 141 -1.51 -16.44 -3.10
CA VAL A 141 -1.38 -17.45 -2.05
C VAL A 141 -2.13 -18.68 -2.49
N CYS A 142 -1.42 -19.80 -2.60
CA CYS A 142 -1.99 -21.09 -2.97
C CYS A 142 -2.57 -21.79 -1.74
N SER A 143 -3.43 -22.79 -1.97
CA SER A 143 -3.96 -23.64 -0.90
C SER A 143 -4.06 -25.12 -1.31
N SER A 144 -3.92 -26.02 -0.33
CA SER A 144 -3.95 -27.48 -0.51
C SER A 144 -4.21 -28.17 0.83
N CYS A 145 -4.77 -29.38 0.79
CA CYS A 145 -4.86 -30.23 1.97
C CYS A 145 -3.50 -30.87 2.32
N GLU A 146 -2.59 -30.96 1.36
CA GLU A 146 -1.24 -31.51 1.53
C GLU A 146 -0.21 -30.40 1.78
N GLU A 147 0.82 -30.72 2.57
CA GLU A 147 1.90 -29.77 2.86
C GLU A 147 2.74 -29.52 1.59
N PRO A 148 3.04 -28.25 1.24
CA PRO A 148 3.88 -27.95 0.10
C PRO A 148 5.34 -28.34 0.36
N ASP A 149 6.02 -28.90 -0.65
CA ASP A 149 7.39 -29.45 -0.51
C ASP A 149 8.48 -28.39 -0.25
N ASP A 150 8.49 -27.28 -1.01
CA ASP A 150 9.51 -26.22 -0.91
C ASP A 150 8.89 -24.82 -1.08
N PRO A 151 7.99 -24.40 -0.17
CA PRO A 151 7.38 -23.07 -0.22
C PRO A 151 8.40 -21.99 0.20
N PHE A 152 8.14 -20.74 -0.18
CA PHE A 152 8.84 -19.61 0.43
C PHE A 152 8.44 -19.45 1.91
N VAL A 153 7.13 -19.51 2.15
CA VAL A 153 6.50 -19.48 3.47
C VAL A 153 5.21 -20.27 3.38
N SER A 154 4.90 -21.04 4.42
CA SER A 154 3.65 -21.78 4.55
C SER A 154 3.06 -21.63 5.95
N VAL A 155 1.76 -21.80 6.04
CA VAL A 155 1.01 -21.85 7.30
C VAL A 155 -0.09 -22.90 7.19
N PHE A 156 -0.27 -23.70 8.24
CA PHE A 156 -1.41 -24.60 8.37
C PHE A 156 -2.54 -23.90 9.13
N TYR A 157 -3.70 -23.78 8.51
CA TYR A 157 -4.85 -23.05 9.04
C TYR A 157 -6.15 -23.67 8.56
N GLU A 158 -7.13 -23.85 9.46
CA GLU A 158 -8.46 -24.40 9.14
C GLU A 158 -8.41 -25.72 8.34
N GLY A 159 -7.46 -26.60 8.67
CA GLY A 159 -7.32 -27.92 8.03
C GLY A 159 -6.62 -27.91 6.66
N TYR A 160 -6.11 -26.77 6.22
CA TYR A 160 -5.44 -26.60 4.92
C TYR A 160 -4.09 -25.91 5.08
N TRP A 161 -3.19 -26.18 4.15
CA TRP A 161 -1.96 -25.44 3.96
C TRP A 161 -2.18 -24.28 3.03
N PHE A 162 -1.66 -23.11 3.42
CA PHE A 162 -1.61 -21.91 2.60
C PHE A 162 -0.15 -21.50 2.43
N TRP A 163 0.27 -21.19 1.21
CA TRP A 163 1.68 -20.85 0.96
C TRP A 163 1.87 -19.87 -0.19
N VAL A 164 3.07 -19.28 -0.21
CA VAL A 164 3.61 -18.55 -1.36
C VAL A 164 4.70 -19.40 -1.99
N GLU A 165 4.67 -19.54 -3.31
CA GLU A 165 5.69 -20.29 -4.05
C GLU A 165 7.08 -19.67 -3.89
N LYS A 166 8.12 -20.53 -3.88
CA LYS A 166 9.50 -20.08 -3.79
C LYS A 166 9.98 -19.33 -5.03
N SER A 167 9.35 -19.51 -6.19
CA SER A 167 9.61 -18.74 -7.42
C SER A 167 8.93 -17.37 -7.43
N ASP A 168 7.94 -17.12 -6.57
CA ASP A 168 7.12 -15.92 -6.63
C ASP A 168 7.79 -14.71 -5.95
N PHE A 169 8.64 -14.01 -6.72
CA PHE A 169 9.30 -12.80 -6.26
C PHE A 169 8.33 -11.63 -6.02
N ARG A 170 7.18 -11.59 -6.69
CA ARG A 170 6.22 -10.50 -6.54
C ARG A 170 5.53 -10.59 -5.18
N SER A 171 5.02 -11.77 -4.82
CA SER A 171 4.41 -12.01 -3.52
C SER A 171 5.41 -11.84 -2.37
N LYS A 172 6.66 -12.29 -2.54
CA LYS A 172 7.73 -12.04 -1.56
C LYS A 172 7.96 -10.55 -1.32
N ARG A 173 8.02 -9.76 -2.39
CA ARG A 173 8.18 -8.31 -2.31
C ARG A 173 6.97 -7.66 -1.63
N THR A 174 5.76 -8.11 -1.92
CA THR A 174 4.53 -7.64 -1.25
C THR A 174 4.54 -7.95 0.24
N ILE A 175 4.94 -9.16 0.65
CA ILE A 175 5.11 -9.52 2.07
C ILE A 175 6.16 -8.63 2.75
N ALA A 176 7.32 -8.43 2.11
CA ALA A 176 8.38 -7.58 2.65
C ALA A 176 7.90 -6.13 2.86
N TYR A 177 7.16 -5.57 1.90
CA TYR A 177 6.55 -4.25 2.04
C TYR A 177 5.52 -4.20 3.18
N LEU A 178 4.66 -5.21 3.29
CA LEU A 178 3.68 -5.28 4.37
C LEU A 178 4.36 -5.35 5.75
N LEU A 179 5.42 -6.16 5.89
CA LEU A 179 6.20 -6.23 7.13
C LEU A 179 6.88 -4.90 7.46
N ALA A 180 7.41 -4.20 6.46
CA ALA A 180 7.98 -2.87 6.67
C ALA A 180 6.91 -1.86 7.13
N LEU A 181 5.71 -1.87 6.53
CA LEU A 181 4.59 -1.02 6.95
C LEU A 181 4.14 -1.33 8.38
N LEU A 182 4.05 -2.62 8.75
CA LEU A 182 3.71 -3.05 10.10
C LEU A 182 4.76 -2.57 11.11
N ALA A 183 6.05 -2.76 10.81
CA ALA A 183 7.15 -2.29 11.67
C ALA A 183 7.14 -0.76 11.86
N LEU A 184 6.82 0.00 10.80
CA LEU A 184 6.66 1.45 10.90
C LEU A 184 5.46 1.84 11.77
N SER A 185 4.36 1.09 11.69
CA SER A 185 3.16 1.36 12.50
C SER A 185 3.37 1.09 14.00
N ASP A 186 4.29 0.19 14.35
CA ASP A 186 4.60 -0.18 15.74
C ASP A 186 5.45 0.89 16.47
N THR A 187 5.92 1.93 15.78
CA THR A 187 6.67 3.03 16.39
C THR A 187 5.81 3.99 17.25
N GLY A 188 4.53 3.66 17.45
CA GLY A 188 3.53 4.46 18.16
C GLY A 188 3.54 4.40 19.69
N SER A 189 4.52 3.80 20.35
CA SER A 189 4.61 3.87 21.83
C SER A 189 6.04 4.07 22.34
N LYS A 190 6.51 5.31 22.23
CA LYS A 190 7.45 5.89 23.22
C LYS A 190 6.68 6.65 24.30
N ASP A 191 5.61 6.06 24.82
CA ASP A 191 5.17 6.41 26.16
C ASP A 191 6.09 5.65 27.11
N GLY A 192 7.12 6.32 27.60
CA GLY A 192 7.87 5.86 28.75
C GLY A 192 6.88 5.67 29.89
N LEU A 193 6.44 4.43 30.11
CA LEU A 193 5.65 4.06 31.27
C LEU A 193 6.36 4.63 32.52
N PRO A 194 5.63 5.31 33.43
CA PRO A 194 6.26 5.82 34.64
C PRO A 194 6.86 4.66 35.42
N VAL A 195 8.19 4.63 35.52
CA VAL A 195 8.88 3.66 36.38
C VAL A 195 8.74 4.16 37.80
N ILE A 196 7.81 3.58 38.56
CA ILE A 196 7.77 3.75 40.01
C ILE A 196 8.89 2.89 40.58
N THR A 197 9.98 3.54 41.02
CA THR A 197 10.98 2.89 41.85
C THR A 197 10.60 3.10 43.32
N ILE A 198 10.26 2.01 44.01
CA ILE A 198 10.15 2.02 45.47
C ILE A 198 11.56 1.84 46.01
N GLN A 199 12.09 2.82 46.74
CA GLN A 199 13.34 2.63 47.47
C GLN A 199 13.07 1.72 48.67
N ALA A 200 13.76 0.58 48.71
CA ALA A 200 13.80 -0.26 49.89
C ALA A 200 14.70 0.42 50.94
N ASN A 201 14.14 0.65 52.13
CA ASN A 201 14.87 1.06 53.32
C ASN A 201 14.92 -0.11 54.30
#